data_AF-A0A662J4E8-F1
#
_entry.id   AF-A0A662J4E8-F1
#
_cell.length_a   1.000
_cell.length_b   1.000
_cell.length_c   1.000
_cell.angle_alpha   90.00
_cell.angle_beta   90.00
_cell.angle_gamma   90.00
#
_symmetry.space_group_name_H-M   'P 1'
#
loop_
_entity.id
_entity.type
_entity.pdbx_description
1 polymer ?
#
loop_
_entity_poly.entity_id
_entity_poly.type
_entity_poly.pdbx_seq_one_letter_code
_entity_poly.pdbx_strand_id
1 'polypeptide(L)'
;MVVTERVKSWLREVEYYVAGMPMVRTSDGYLAPWNREAIVKQLLRETKLAEEFFGIPAMTRAEAEEIAREAETRILSMKAKFVSAPLIREIVNN
;
A
#
# COMPACT_ATOMS: atom_id res chain seq x y z
N MET A 1 -26.88 12.11 25.05
CA MET A 1 -26.00 12.72 24.03
C MET A 1 -26.23 12.02 22.70
N VAL A 2 -26.74 12.72 21.69
CA VAL A 2 -26.93 12.14 20.34
C VAL A 2 -25.70 12.47 19.50
N VAL A 3 -24.98 11.45 19.05
CA VAL A 3 -23.84 11.61 18.13
C VAL A 3 -24.38 11.99 16.74
N THR A 4 -23.94 13.12 16.21
CA THR A 4 -24.42 13.66 14.92
C THR A 4 -23.86 12.87 13.74
N GLU A 5 -24.52 12.91 12.58
CA GLU A 5 -24.07 12.20 11.36
C GLU A 5 -22.68 12.64 10.90
N ARG A 6 -22.34 13.93 11.10
CA ARG A 6 -21.01 14.47 10.83
C ARG A 6 -19.92 13.80 11.66
N VAL A 7 -20.18 13.56 12.95
CA VAL A 7 -19.24 12.89 13.85
C VAL A 7 -19.08 11.42 13.45
N LYS A 8 -20.16 10.73 13.09
CA LYS A 8 -20.10 9.35 12.59
C LYS A 8 -19.29 9.22 11.30
N SER A 9 -19.41 10.18 10.38
CA SER A 9 -18.63 10.18 9.14
C SER A 9 -17.14 10.34 9.41
N TRP A 10 -16.76 11.30 10.27
CA TRP A 10 -15.37 11.50 10.66
C TRP A 10 -14.78 10.27 11.35
N LEU A 11 -15.53 9.63 12.27
CA LEU A 11 -15.09 8.39 12.92
C LEU A 11 -14.82 7.28 11.90
N ARG A 12 -15.73 7.07 10.94
CA ARG A 12 -15.53 6.09 9.86
C ARG A 12 -14.30 6.42 9.02
N GLU A 13 -14.09 7.68 8.65
CA GLU A 13 -12.91 8.09 7.89
C GLU A 13 -11.60 7.82 8.66
N VAL A 14 -11.58 8.07 9.97
CA VAL A 14 -10.43 7.73 10.84
C VAL A 14 -10.25 6.21 10.96
N GLU A 15 -11.32 5.42 11.05
CA GLU A 15 -11.22 3.95 11.01
C GLU A 15 -10.61 3.45 9.70
N TYR A 16 -10.90 4.15 8.60
CA TYR A 16 -10.39 3.87 7.27
C TYR A 16 -8.99 4.44 7.00
N TYR A 17 -8.47 5.31 7.86
CA TYR A 17 -7.16 5.94 7.72
C TYR A 17 -6.31 5.81 8.99
N VAL A 18 -5.17 5.13 8.88
CA VAL A 18 -4.20 5.00 9.97
C VAL A 18 -2.93 5.74 9.62
N ALA A 19 -2.47 6.63 10.51
CA ALA A 19 -1.27 7.45 10.32
C ALA A 19 -1.27 8.26 9.00
N GLY A 20 -2.44 8.73 8.57
CA GLY A 20 -2.59 9.52 7.33
C GLY A 20 -2.68 8.68 6.05
N MET A 21 -2.60 7.36 6.14
CA MET A 21 -2.71 6.43 5.01
C MET A 21 -4.02 5.66 5.01
N PRO A 22 -4.61 5.34 3.84
CA PRO A 22 -5.79 4.47 3.79
C PRO A 22 -5.44 3.06 4.25
N MET A 23 -6.40 2.42 4.91
CA MET A 23 -6.33 0.99 5.24
C MET A 23 -6.27 0.16 3.95
N VAL A 24 -5.56 -0.96 4.03
CA VAL A 24 -5.38 -1.90 2.93
C VAL A 24 -6.36 -3.06 3.10
N ARG A 25 -7.23 -3.28 2.12
CA ARG A 25 -8.03 -4.50 2.03
C ARG A 25 -7.15 -5.62 1.47
N THR A 26 -6.86 -6.59 2.32
CA THR A 26 -6.09 -7.78 1.98
C THR A 26 -6.92 -8.73 1.10
N SER A 27 -6.25 -9.68 0.43
CA SER A 27 -6.91 -10.62 -0.49
C SER A 27 -7.90 -11.58 0.21
N ASP A 28 -7.71 -11.83 1.50
CA ASP A 28 -8.58 -12.62 2.38
C ASP A 28 -9.71 -11.79 3.02
N GLY A 29 -9.83 -10.50 2.69
CA GLY A 29 -10.98 -9.65 3.02
C GLY A 29 -10.84 -8.81 4.29
N TYR A 30 -9.72 -8.89 5.01
CA TYR A 30 -9.45 -8.06 6.19
C TYR A 30 -8.94 -6.66 5.82
N LEU A 31 -8.98 -5.75 6.78
CA LEU A 31 -8.33 -4.44 6.70
C LEU A 31 -7.04 -4.46 7.51
N ALA A 32 -5.93 -4.12 6.88
CA ALA A 32 -4.63 -3.99 7.51
C ALA A 32 -4.13 -2.54 7.41
N PRO A 33 -3.36 -2.04 8.39
CA PRO A 33 -2.68 -0.75 8.27
C PRO A 33 -1.77 -0.72 7.05
N TRP A 34 -1.64 0.44 6.42
CA TRP A 34 -0.66 0.66 5.37
C TRP A 34 0.76 0.35 5.87
N ASN A 35 1.53 -0.36 5.06
CA ASN A 35 2.91 -0.72 5.36
C ASN A 35 3.77 -0.64 4.09
N ARG A 36 4.47 0.47 3.90
CA ARG A 36 5.35 0.67 2.74
C ARG A 36 6.47 -0.36 2.64
N GLU A 37 7.00 -0.85 3.78
CA GLU A 37 8.03 -1.89 3.79
C GLU A 37 7.52 -3.23 3.23
N ALA A 38 6.21 -3.46 3.20
CA ALA A 38 5.65 -4.64 2.54
C ALA A 38 5.89 -4.60 1.02
N ILE A 39 5.82 -3.41 0.40
CA ILE A 39 6.13 -3.22 -1.03
C ILE A 39 7.62 -3.46 -1.27
N VAL A 40 8.50 -2.85 -0.45
CA VAL A 40 9.96 -3.01 -0.56
C VAL A 40 10.35 -4.48 -0.46
N LYS A 41 9.85 -5.19 0.56
CA LYS A 41 10.13 -6.63 0.75
C LYS A 41 9.62 -7.48 -0.41
N GLN A 42 8.47 -7.14 -0.97
CA GLN A 42 7.93 -7.85 -2.13
C GLN A 42 8.83 -7.67 -3.35
N LEU A 43 9.21 -6.43 -3.68
CA LEU A 43 10.09 -6.12 -4.80
C LEU A 43 11.44 -6.84 -4.70
N LEU A 44 12.08 -6.78 -3.53
CA LEU A 44 13.36 -7.47 -3.29
C LEU A 44 13.24 -8.99 -3.44
N ARG A 45 12.15 -9.58 -2.93
CA ARG A 45 11.91 -11.03 -3.04
C ARG A 45 11.67 -11.45 -4.48
N GLU A 46 10.84 -10.72 -5.23
CA GLU A 46 10.44 -11.08 -6.58
C GLU A 46 11.55 -10.85 -7.60
N THR A 47 12.34 -9.81 -7.44
CA THR A 47 13.48 -9.52 -8.33
C THR A 47 14.67 -10.44 -8.08
N LYS A 48 14.84 -10.96 -6.86
CA LYS A 48 15.82 -12.02 -6.59
C LYS A 48 15.53 -13.30 -7.39
N LEU A 49 14.25 -13.64 -7.57
CA LEU A 49 13.86 -14.75 -8.45
C LEU A 49 14.27 -14.48 -9.91
N ALA A 50 14.19 -13.22 -10.36
CA ALA A 50 14.63 -12.86 -11.70
C ALA A 50 16.14 -13.09 -11.90
N GLU A 51 16.94 -12.81 -10.88
CA GLU A 51 18.38 -13.10 -10.87
C GLU A 51 18.65 -14.61 -10.95
N GLU A 52 18.01 -15.40 -10.09
CA GLU A 52 18.23 -16.85 -10.01
C GLU A 52 17.83 -17.59 -11.29
N PHE A 53 16.76 -17.16 -11.97
CA PHE A 53 16.22 -17.87 -13.14
C PHE A 53 16.64 -17.29 -14.49
N PHE A 54 16.95 -15.99 -14.56
CA PHE A 54 17.21 -15.29 -15.83
C PHE A 54 18.55 -14.54 -15.87
N GLY A 55 19.32 -14.52 -14.78
CA GLY A 55 20.60 -13.80 -14.71
C GLY A 55 20.46 -12.28 -14.78
N ILE A 56 19.25 -11.75 -14.54
CA ILE A 56 18.98 -10.32 -14.50
C ILE A 56 19.26 -9.83 -13.08
N PRO A 57 20.11 -8.81 -12.88
CA PRO A 57 20.42 -8.31 -11.54
C PRO A 57 19.16 -8.00 -10.74
N ALA A 58 19.10 -8.48 -9.50
CA ALA A 58 18.01 -8.16 -8.59
C ALA A 58 17.99 -6.66 -8.28
N MET A 59 16.80 -6.16 -7.97
CA MET A 59 16.63 -4.76 -7.59
C MET A 59 17.34 -4.48 -6.27
N THR A 60 17.97 -3.31 -6.17
CA THR A 60 18.56 -2.84 -4.92
C THR A 60 17.48 -2.36 -3.96
N ARG A 61 17.81 -2.33 -2.65
CA ARG A 61 16.90 -1.76 -1.64
C ARG A 61 16.55 -0.30 -1.92
N ALA A 62 17.50 0.51 -2.39
CA ALA A 62 17.28 1.92 -2.68
C ALA A 62 16.25 2.11 -3.83
N GLU A 63 16.37 1.33 -4.90
CA GLU A 63 15.39 1.34 -6.00
C GLU A 63 14.00 0.90 -5.52
N ALA A 64 13.93 -0.16 -4.69
CA ALA A 64 12.68 -0.65 -4.15
C ALA A 64 12.00 0.38 -3.21
N GLU A 65 12.79 1.09 -2.40
CA GLU A 65 12.30 2.16 -1.52
C GLU A 65 11.77 3.35 -2.31
N GLU A 66 12.42 3.71 -3.42
CA GLU A 66 11.96 4.80 -4.28
C GLU A 66 10.63 4.45 -4.96
N ILE A 67 10.50 3.25 -5.53
CA ILE A 67 9.23 2.77 -6.10
C ILE A 67 8.13 2.75 -5.03
N ALA A 68 8.44 2.27 -3.83
CA ALA A 68 7.46 2.21 -2.75
C ALA A 68 7.01 3.61 -2.30
N ARG A 69 7.91 4.61 -2.31
CA ARG A 69 7.60 6.02 -2.01
C ARG A 69 6.72 6.67 -3.07
N GLU A 70 6.98 6.38 -4.35
CA GLU A 70 6.12 6.83 -5.44
C GLU A 70 4.72 6.23 -5.34
N ALA A 71 4.63 4.91 -5.10
CA ALA A 71 3.36 4.21 -4.93
C ALA A 71 2.56 4.78 -3.75
N GLU A 72 3.21 5.03 -2.61
CA GLU A 72 2.61 5.68 -1.44
C GLU A 72 2.04 7.07 -1.78
N THR A 73 2.80 7.88 -2.51
CA THR A 73 2.37 9.22 -2.96
C THR A 73 1.14 9.13 -3.88
N ARG A 74 1.15 8.20 -4.83
CA ARG A 74 0.02 7.96 -5.75
C ARG A 74 -1.21 7.46 -5.02
N ILE A 75 -1.05 6.57 -4.03
CA ILE A 75 -2.16 6.06 -3.22
C ILE A 75 -2.78 7.15 -2.36
N LEU A 76 -1.95 8.01 -1.76
CA LEU A 76 -2.42 9.17 -1.00
C LEU A 76 -3.24 10.13 -1.85
N SER A 77 -2.81 10.39 -3.09
CA SER A 77 -3.49 11.35 -3.97
C SER A 77 -4.88 10.89 -4.41
N MET A 78 -5.15 9.58 -4.40
CA MET A 78 -6.47 9.02 -4.74
C MET A 78 -7.57 9.37 -3.74
N LYS A 79 -7.23 9.69 -2.49
CA LYS A 79 -8.19 9.96 -1.40
C LYS A 79 -9.28 8.88 -1.25
N ALA A 80 -8.90 7.62 -1.49
CA ALA A 80 -9.79 6.48 -1.38
C ALA A 80 -10.01 6.10 0.08
N LYS A 81 -11.23 5.68 0.44
CA LYS A 81 -11.54 5.20 1.80
C LYS A 81 -10.67 4.01 2.21
N PHE A 82 -10.39 3.11 1.29
CA PHE A 82 -9.44 2.02 1.48
C PHE A 82 -8.85 1.67 0.13
N VAL A 83 -7.73 0.96 0.12
CA VAL A 83 -7.10 0.47 -1.10
C VAL A 83 -6.98 -1.04 -1.07
N SER A 84 -7.18 -1.69 -2.21
CA SER A 84 -7.06 -3.15 -2.28
C SER A 84 -5.62 -3.57 -2.57
N ALA A 85 -5.19 -4.72 -2.06
CA ALA A 85 -3.87 -5.27 -2.38
C ALA A 85 -3.60 -5.39 -3.90
N PRO A 86 -4.58 -5.82 -4.75
CA PRO A 86 -4.40 -5.78 -6.21
C PRO A 86 -4.12 -4.38 -6.76
N LEU A 87 -4.87 -3.35 -6.33
CA LEU A 87 -4.64 -1.97 -6.77
C LEU A 87 -3.22 -1.49 -6.43
N ILE A 88 -2.72 -1.82 -5.24
CA ILE A 88 -1.34 -1.47 -4.86
C ILE A 88 -0.34 -2.08 -5.84
N ARG A 89 -0.54 -3.34 -6.27
CA ARG A 89 0.35 -3.99 -7.27
C ARG A 89 0.28 -3.28 -8.62
N GLU A 90 -0.91 -2.93 -9.09
CA GLU A 90 -1.06 -2.19 -10.36
C GLU A 90 -0.31 -0.84 -10.31
N ILE A 91 -0.35 -0.15 -9.17
CA ILE A 91 0.34 1.14 -8.99
C ILE A 91 1.85 0.98 -8.88
N VAL A 92 2.32 -0.11 -8.29
CA VAL A 92 3.76 -0.43 -8.19
C VAL A 92 4.35 -0.84 -9.54
N ASN A 93 3.55 -1.49 -10.40
CA ASN A 93 4.00 -2.05 -11.68
C ASN A 93 3.88 -1.07 -12.88
N ASN A 94 3.49 0.18 -12.67
CA ASN A 94 3.23 1.19 -13.71
C ASN A 94 4.17 2.40 -13.57
#